data_AF-A0A1Q9AI24-F1
#
_entry.id   AF-A0A1Q9AI24-F1
#
_cell.length_a   1.000
_cell.length_b   1.000
_cell.length_c   1.000
_cell.angle_alpha   90.00
_cell.angle_beta   90.00
_cell.angle_gamma   90.00
#
_symmetry.space_group_name_H-M   'P 1'
#
loop_
_entity.id
_entity.type
_entity.pdbx_description
1 polymer ?
#
loop_
_entity_poly.entity_id
_entity_poly.type
_entity_poly.pdbx_seq_one_letter_code
_entity_poly.pdbx_strand_id
1 'polypeptide(L)'
;MERHMSDNPDEYRKVLSLDEHRAKRRPAKAVDADSDDDDVEDDGERFVATFQGDPDEIFDQFVEFLGGDPEIGGVIAVRPQLLILEDEPDEDVHGRYDDAVWEETLPMWDVDGDDGEPRGPFDASVLLELIRTHPDDFKAMLGSKEPVLGSGNSFLEAFYQY
;
A
#
# COMPACT_ATOMS: atom_id res chain seq x y z
N MET A 1 -18.83 9.71 -52.84
CA MET A 1 -19.86 9.99 -51.81
C MET A 1 -20.11 8.68 -51.10
N GLU A 2 -19.88 8.47 -49.81
CA GLU A 2 -19.61 9.31 -48.65
C GLU A 2 -18.74 8.52 -47.66
N ARG A 3 -18.08 9.22 -46.73
CA ARG A 3 -17.34 8.63 -45.61
C ARG A 3 -18.33 8.12 -44.56
N HIS A 4 -18.00 7.04 -43.88
CA HIS A 4 -18.26 6.93 -42.44
C HIS A 4 -17.07 6.22 -41.80
N MET A 5 -16.28 7.00 -41.06
CA MET A 5 -15.50 6.48 -39.94
C MET A 5 -16.51 6.14 -38.83
N SER A 6 -16.38 4.96 -38.25
CA SER A 6 -16.78 4.74 -36.87
C SER A 6 -15.68 3.92 -36.22
N ASP A 7 -14.99 4.66 -35.37
CA ASP A 7 -14.01 4.29 -34.38
C ASP A 7 -14.62 3.26 -33.42
N ASN A 8 -13.93 2.13 -33.24
CA ASN A 8 -13.91 1.46 -31.94
C ASN A 8 -12.62 0.61 -31.87
N PRO A 9 -11.52 1.18 -31.34
CA PRO A 9 -10.26 0.49 -31.09
C PRO A 9 -10.30 -0.28 -29.75
N ASP A 10 -11.41 -0.96 -29.49
CA ASP A 10 -11.47 -1.94 -28.41
C ASP A 10 -10.88 -3.25 -28.91
N GLU A 11 -10.11 -3.86 -28.02
CA GLU A 11 -9.35 -5.10 -28.19
C GLU A 11 -7.92 -4.97 -28.75
N TYR A 12 -6.97 -5.32 -27.89
CA TYR A 12 -5.57 -5.68 -28.19
C TYR A 12 -4.54 -4.56 -28.34
N ARG A 13 -4.66 -3.47 -27.56
CA ARG A 13 -3.49 -2.67 -27.20
C ARG A 13 -3.22 -2.73 -25.70
N LYS A 14 -2.41 -3.74 -25.35
CA LYS A 14 -1.33 -3.64 -24.35
C LYS A 14 -1.82 -3.27 -22.94
N VAL A 15 -2.08 -4.20 -22.02
CA VAL A 15 -1.06 -5.08 -21.41
C VAL A 15 0.38 -4.58 -21.61
N LEU A 16 0.60 -3.29 -21.35
CA LEU A 16 1.92 -2.72 -21.17
C LEU A 16 2.23 -2.80 -19.68
N SER A 17 2.80 -3.94 -19.32
CA SER A 17 4.03 -3.98 -18.51
C SER A 17 3.92 -3.47 -17.07
N LEU A 18 3.12 -4.15 -16.25
CA LEU A 18 3.37 -4.19 -14.80
C LEU A 18 4.67 -4.97 -14.47
N ASP A 19 5.17 -5.78 -15.42
CA ASP A 19 6.43 -6.52 -15.32
C ASP A 19 7.70 -5.66 -15.50
N GLU A 20 7.65 -4.43 -16.01
CA GLU A 20 8.89 -3.68 -16.33
C GLU A 20 9.61 -3.10 -15.09
N HIS A 21 8.97 -3.06 -13.92
CA HIS A 21 9.65 -2.78 -12.65
C HIS A 21 10.15 -4.04 -11.92
N ARG A 22 9.84 -5.25 -12.43
CA ARG A 22 10.17 -6.56 -11.84
C ARG A 22 11.67 -6.92 -11.89
N ALA A 23 12.49 -6.13 -12.58
CA ALA A 23 13.89 -6.44 -12.79
C ALA A 23 14.80 -5.61 -11.87
N LYS A 24 15.04 -6.11 -10.63
CA LYS A 24 16.34 -6.16 -9.91
C LYS A 24 16.17 -6.00 -8.38
N ARG A 25 15.65 -7.00 -7.68
CA ARG A 25 16.12 -7.28 -6.32
C ARG A 25 16.29 -8.78 -6.16
N ARG A 26 17.55 -9.22 -6.12
CA ARG A 26 17.92 -10.59 -5.73
C ARG A 26 17.58 -10.73 -4.24
N PRO A 27 17.15 -11.91 -3.75
CA PRO A 27 17.01 -12.12 -2.32
C PRO A 27 18.38 -11.88 -1.65
N ALA A 28 18.43 -10.94 -0.71
CA ALA A 28 19.60 -10.71 0.10
C ALA A 28 19.72 -11.87 1.09
N LYS A 29 20.93 -12.40 1.14
CA LYS A 29 21.39 -13.56 1.90
C LYS A 29 21.16 -13.32 3.40
N ALA A 30 20.57 -14.32 4.06
CA ALA A 30 20.52 -14.42 5.52
C ALA A 30 21.91 -14.16 6.11
N VAL A 31 21.99 -13.19 7.01
CA VAL A 31 23.16 -12.97 7.86
C VAL A 31 22.93 -13.76 9.13
N ASP A 32 23.67 -14.86 9.29
CA ASP A 32 23.88 -15.52 10.56
C ASP A 32 24.43 -14.49 11.56
N ALA A 33 23.65 -14.19 12.59
CA ALA A 33 24.12 -13.54 13.80
C ALA A 33 23.63 -14.39 14.98
N ASP A 34 24.49 -15.29 15.43
CA ASP A 34 24.43 -15.89 16.77
C ASP A 34 24.25 -14.77 17.81
N SER A 35 23.15 -14.83 18.56
CA SER A 35 23.06 -14.28 19.91
C SER A 35 22.03 -15.09 20.70
N ASP A 36 22.57 -15.90 21.61
CA ASP A 36 21.87 -16.61 22.68
C ASP A 36 20.97 -15.69 23.52
N ASP A 37 19.92 -16.32 24.06
CA ASP A 37 19.17 -15.96 25.29
C ASP A 37 18.11 -14.84 25.18
N ASP A 38 16.91 -15.23 24.72
CA ASP A 38 15.74 -15.35 25.61
C ASP A 38 14.65 -16.09 24.81
N ASP A 39 14.36 -17.35 25.19
CA ASP A 39 13.20 -18.12 24.73
C ASP A 39 11.92 -17.43 25.25
N VAL A 40 11.52 -16.36 24.59
CA VAL A 40 10.11 -15.96 24.54
C VAL A 40 9.59 -16.65 23.29
N GLU A 41 8.87 -17.76 23.48
CA GLU A 41 7.91 -18.22 22.48
C GLU A 41 6.84 -17.11 22.39
N ASP A 42 7.17 -16.03 21.68
CA ASP A 42 6.21 -15.07 21.18
C ASP A 42 5.37 -15.88 20.20
N ASP A 43 4.21 -16.32 20.68
CA ASP A 43 3.17 -16.93 19.86
C ASP A 43 2.72 -15.80 18.93
N GLY A 44 3.48 -15.58 17.86
CA GLY A 44 3.51 -14.37 17.03
C GLY A 44 2.12 -14.05 16.51
N GLU A 45 1.36 -13.31 17.30
CA GLU A 45 0.02 -12.89 16.98
C GLU A 45 0.14 -11.93 15.81
N ARG A 46 -0.12 -12.46 14.60
CA ARG A 46 -0.11 -11.68 13.37
C ARG A 46 -0.87 -10.38 13.58
N PHE A 47 -0.20 -9.25 13.40
CA PHE A 47 -0.81 -7.94 13.51
C PHE A 47 -1.90 -7.81 12.45
N VAL A 48 -3.10 -7.42 12.89
CA VAL A 48 -4.22 -7.05 12.02
C VAL A 48 -5.01 -5.91 12.68
N ALA A 49 -5.13 -4.79 11.99
CA ALA A 49 -6.01 -3.68 12.36
C ALA A 49 -7.06 -3.46 11.26
N THR A 50 -8.33 -3.30 11.65
CA THR A 50 -9.43 -3.09 10.70
C THR A 50 -10.26 -1.88 11.09
N PHE A 51 -10.63 -1.09 10.09
CA PHE A 51 -11.39 0.15 10.23
C PHE A 51 -12.58 0.10 9.29
N GLN A 52 -13.78 0.20 9.85
CA GLN A 52 -15.02 0.03 9.10
C GLN A 52 -15.92 1.25 9.29
N GLY A 53 -16.62 1.63 8.23
CA GLY A 53 -17.59 2.72 8.26
C GLY A 53 -17.72 3.43 6.92
N ASP A 54 -18.33 4.60 6.95
CA ASP A 54 -18.27 5.53 5.83
C ASP A 54 -16.86 6.13 5.68
N PRO A 55 -16.47 6.68 4.51
CA PRO A 55 -15.09 7.15 4.27
C PRO A 55 -14.56 8.14 5.30
N ASP A 56 -15.41 9.05 5.79
CA ASP A 56 -15.03 10.00 6.84
C ASP A 56 -14.82 9.30 8.20
N GLU A 57 -15.63 8.29 8.53
CA GLU A 57 -15.49 7.54 9.78
C GLU A 57 -14.22 6.69 9.78
N ILE A 58 -13.91 6.05 8.66
CA ILE A 58 -12.66 5.29 8.49
C ILE A 58 -11.47 6.24 8.58
N PHE A 59 -11.53 7.39 7.90
CA PHE A 59 -10.47 8.39 7.95
C PHE A 59 -10.19 8.86 9.38
N ASP A 60 -11.21 9.23 10.13
CA ASP A 60 -11.05 9.74 11.50
C ASP A 60 -10.46 8.67 12.43
N GLN A 61 -10.99 7.44 12.37
CA GLN A 61 -10.47 6.30 13.16
C GLN A 61 -9.02 5.99 12.80
N PHE A 62 -8.69 6.00 11.51
CA PHE A 62 -7.35 5.64 11.03
C PHE A 62 -6.32 6.71 11.37
N VAL A 63 -6.67 7.99 11.23
CA VAL A 63 -5.82 9.11 11.64
C VAL A 63 -5.61 9.13 13.16
N GLU A 64 -6.63 8.81 13.95
CA GLU A 64 -6.50 8.67 15.40
C GLU A 64 -5.56 7.52 15.77
N PHE A 65 -5.75 6.36 15.12
CA PHE A 65 -4.89 5.18 15.30
C PHE A 65 -3.43 5.50 15.00
N LEU A 66 -3.13 6.03 13.81
CA LEU A 66 -1.76 6.39 13.43
C LEU A 66 -1.18 7.49 14.32
N GLY A 67 -2.02 8.39 14.85
CA GLY A 67 -1.61 9.42 15.81
C GLY A 67 -1.13 8.87 17.16
N GLY A 68 -1.43 7.61 17.46
CA GLY A 68 -0.88 6.87 18.60
C GLY A 68 0.52 6.31 18.36
N ASP A 69 1.10 6.52 17.17
CA ASP A 69 2.38 5.96 16.72
C ASP A 69 2.47 4.43 16.89
N PRO A 70 1.47 3.66 16.41
CA PRO A 70 1.46 2.22 16.53
C PRO A 70 2.48 1.59 15.57
N GLU A 71 2.87 0.36 15.87
CA GLU A 71 3.43 -0.50 14.83
C GLU A 71 2.38 -0.72 13.73
N ILE A 72 2.81 -0.57 12.47
CA ILE A 72 2.00 -0.82 11.30
C ILE A 72 2.58 -2.04 10.59
N GLY A 73 1.76 -3.06 10.36
CA GLY A 73 2.19 -4.27 9.66
C GLY A 73 2.68 -3.98 8.23
N GLY A 74 3.11 -5.02 7.52
CA GLY A 74 3.69 -4.88 6.18
C GLY A 74 2.72 -4.62 5.02
N VAL A 75 1.40 -4.62 5.25
CA VAL A 75 0.38 -4.54 4.18
C VAL A 75 -0.72 -3.56 4.54
N ILE A 76 -1.18 -2.80 3.55
CA ILE A 76 -2.39 -1.99 3.61
C ILE A 76 -3.36 -2.40 2.49
N ALA A 77 -4.62 -2.60 2.83
CA ALA A 77 -5.68 -2.90 1.87
C ALA A 77 -6.90 -2.00 2.11
N VAL A 78 -7.42 -1.44 1.02
CA VAL A 78 -8.63 -0.64 0.99
C VAL A 78 -9.70 -1.37 0.19
N ARG A 79 -10.84 -1.54 0.82
CA ARG A 79 -12.05 -2.19 0.29
C ARG A 79 -13.23 -1.24 0.50
N PRO A 80 -14.36 -1.45 -0.20
CA PRO A 80 -15.56 -0.64 0.04
C PRO A 80 -15.96 -0.69 1.51
N GLN A 81 -15.94 0.47 2.18
CA GLN A 81 -16.28 0.64 3.62
C GLN A 81 -15.34 -0.07 4.60
N LEU A 82 -14.13 -0.47 4.18
CA LEU A 82 -13.19 -1.18 5.03
C LEU A 82 -11.73 -0.85 4.67
N LEU A 83 -10.93 -0.52 5.68
CA LEU A 83 -9.47 -0.42 5.58
C LEU A 83 -8.83 -1.45 6.52
N ILE A 84 -7.76 -2.09 6.05
CA ILE A 84 -7.04 -3.15 6.77
C ILE A 84 -5.56 -2.82 6.76
N LEU A 85 -4.91 -2.95 7.92
CA LEU A 85 -3.46 -3.13 8.03
C LEU A 85 -3.19 -4.53 8.55
N GLU A 86 -2.22 -5.24 7.98
CA GLU A 86 -1.79 -6.54 8.48
C GLU A 86 -0.29 -6.78 8.24
N ASP A 87 0.31 -7.74 8.95
CA ASP A 87 1.66 -8.19 8.65
C ASP A 87 1.77 -8.79 7.24
N GLU A 88 2.95 -8.62 6.63
CA GLU A 88 3.28 -9.25 5.35
C GLU A 88 3.09 -10.76 5.46
N PRO A 89 2.22 -11.38 4.64
CA PRO A 89 2.05 -12.83 4.65
C PRO A 89 3.30 -13.54 4.13
N ASP A 90 3.48 -14.81 4.54
CA ASP A 90 4.55 -15.69 4.03
C ASP A 90 4.45 -16.02 2.52
N GLU A 91 3.33 -15.67 1.87
CA GLU A 91 3.00 -15.98 0.47
C GLU A 91 2.55 -14.71 -0.28
N ASP A 92 2.48 -14.75 -1.62
CA ASP A 92 2.10 -13.61 -2.49
C ASP A 92 0.92 -12.80 -1.91
N VAL A 93 1.20 -11.57 -1.50
CA VAL A 93 0.26 -10.65 -0.86
C VAL A 93 -0.83 -10.18 -1.83
N HIS A 94 -0.48 -10.00 -3.10
CA HIS A 94 -1.39 -9.42 -4.09
C HIS A 94 -2.51 -10.37 -4.50
N GLY A 95 -3.75 -9.87 -4.45
CA GLY A 95 -4.94 -10.63 -4.86
C GLY A 95 -5.53 -11.49 -3.74
N ARG A 96 -5.14 -11.24 -2.48
CA ARG A 96 -5.78 -11.83 -1.30
C ARG A 96 -7.21 -11.31 -1.12
N TYR A 97 -7.43 -10.05 -1.47
CA TYR A 97 -8.72 -9.39 -1.41
C TYR A 97 -9.26 -9.17 -2.83
N ASP A 98 -10.10 -10.10 -3.31
CA ASP A 98 -10.73 -10.03 -4.65
C ASP A 98 -11.54 -8.75 -4.89
N ASP A 99 -11.98 -8.10 -3.81
CA ASP A 99 -12.75 -6.85 -3.80
C ASP A 99 -11.94 -5.63 -3.33
N ALA A 100 -10.61 -5.75 -3.26
CA ALA A 100 -9.76 -4.60 -2.98
C ALA A 100 -9.86 -3.55 -4.08
N VAL A 101 -10.07 -2.33 -3.63
CA VAL A 101 -9.98 -1.10 -4.42
C VAL A 101 -8.51 -0.71 -4.58
N TRP A 102 -7.70 -1.00 -3.56
CA TRP A 102 -6.25 -0.80 -3.55
C TRP A 102 -5.63 -1.72 -2.49
N GLU A 103 -4.48 -2.32 -2.79
CA GLU A 103 -3.74 -3.23 -1.90
C GLU A 103 -2.25 -3.08 -2.18
N GLU A 104 -1.45 -2.79 -1.16
CA GLU A 104 0.00 -2.61 -1.30
C GLU A 104 0.79 -3.11 -0.09
N THR A 105 2.04 -3.49 -0.35
CA THR A 105 3.04 -3.69 0.70
C THR A 105 3.59 -2.33 1.16
N LEU A 106 3.64 -2.11 2.46
CA LEU A 106 4.34 -0.96 3.01
C LEU A 106 5.86 -1.18 2.89
N PRO A 107 6.62 -0.18 2.42
CA PRO A 107 8.06 -0.31 2.28
C PRO A 107 8.73 -0.37 3.68
N MET A 108 8.88 -1.59 4.22
CA MET A 108 9.36 -1.81 5.60
C MET A 108 10.81 -1.37 5.85
N TRP A 109 11.56 -0.95 4.83
CA TRP A 109 12.96 -0.50 4.98
C TRP A 109 13.33 0.61 4.02
N ASP A 110 14.19 1.52 4.53
CA ASP A 110 14.85 2.66 3.88
C ASP A 110 14.72 2.72 2.35
N VAL A 111 13.87 3.64 1.93
CA VAL A 111 13.83 4.10 0.53
C VAL A 111 15.07 4.95 0.29
N ASP A 112 15.79 4.72 -0.80
CA ASP A 112 16.86 5.62 -1.23
C ASP A 112 16.24 7.01 -1.51
N GLY A 113 16.57 8.01 -0.69
CA GLY A 113 16.12 9.38 -0.90
C GLY A 113 16.70 9.99 -2.17
N ASP A 114 16.09 11.07 -2.64
CA ASP A 114 16.48 11.77 -3.88
C ASP A 114 17.93 12.28 -3.88
N ASP A 115 18.54 12.42 -2.70
CA ASP A 115 19.93 12.83 -2.47
C ASP A 115 20.90 11.66 -2.23
N GLY A 116 20.40 10.42 -2.23
CA GLY A 116 21.15 9.21 -1.91
C GLY A 116 21.30 8.94 -0.42
N GLU A 117 20.65 9.72 0.47
CA GLU A 117 20.47 9.36 1.87
C GLU A 117 19.16 8.57 2.07
N PRO A 118 19.14 7.56 2.96
CA PRO A 118 17.92 6.81 3.23
C PRO A 118 16.83 7.75 3.78
N ARG A 119 15.61 7.65 3.25
CA ARG A 119 14.43 8.43 3.69
C ARG A 119 13.90 8.06 5.08
N GLY A 120 14.59 7.19 5.82
CA GLY A 120 14.12 6.64 7.08
C GLY A 120 13.07 5.54 6.86
N PRO A 121 12.67 4.83 7.93
CA PRO A 121 11.65 3.79 7.85
C PRO A 121 10.29 4.38 7.47
N PHE A 122 9.53 3.65 6.66
CA PHE A 122 8.12 3.98 6.43
C PHE A 122 7.30 3.51 7.62
N ASP A 123 7.07 4.41 8.58
CA ASP A 123 6.36 4.13 9.83
C ASP A 123 4.97 4.80 9.89
N ALA A 124 4.28 4.66 11.03
CA ALA A 124 2.96 5.25 11.24
C ALA A 124 2.95 6.78 11.05
N SER A 125 4.05 7.44 11.43
CA SER A 125 4.21 8.89 11.29
C SER A 125 4.34 9.29 9.82
N VAL A 126 5.10 8.56 9.01
CA VAL A 126 5.21 8.77 7.55
C VAL A 126 3.86 8.57 6.87
N LEU A 127 3.17 7.47 7.15
CA LEU A 127 1.86 7.19 6.57
C LEU A 127 0.83 8.26 6.98
N LEU A 128 0.85 8.70 8.24
CA LEU A 128 0.00 9.77 8.74
C LEU A 128 0.30 11.11 8.04
N GLU A 129 1.56 11.43 7.78
CA GLU A 129 1.96 12.64 7.05
C GLU A 129 1.45 12.63 5.61
N LEU A 130 1.59 11.49 4.90
CA LEU A 130 1.07 11.31 3.55
C LEU A 130 -0.45 11.53 3.51
N ILE A 131 -1.19 10.89 4.42
CA ILE A 131 -2.65 11.02 4.53
C ILE A 131 -3.06 12.47 4.83
N ARG A 132 -2.34 13.15 5.73
CA ARG A 132 -2.62 14.56 6.07
C ARG A 132 -2.28 15.55 4.96
N THR A 133 -1.33 15.20 4.10
CA THR A 133 -0.97 16.01 2.93
C THR A 133 -1.99 15.87 1.82
N HIS A 134 -2.59 14.68 1.66
CA HIS A 134 -3.55 14.36 0.61
C HIS A 134 -4.88 13.78 1.17
N PRO A 135 -5.57 14.48 2.08
CA PRO A 135 -6.69 13.90 2.82
C PRO A 135 -7.91 13.63 1.94
N ASP A 136 -8.19 14.52 0.98
CA ASP A 136 -9.34 14.38 0.09
C ASP A 136 -9.17 13.20 -0.87
N ASP A 137 -7.96 12.98 -1.39
CA ASP A 137 -7.65 11.86 -2.28
C ASP A 137 -7.65 10.52 -1.54
N PHE A 138 -7.15 10.49 -0.30
CA PHE A 138 -7.24 9.31 0.54
C PHE A 138 -8.70 8.98 0.88
N LYS A 139 -9.51 9.96 1.27
CA LYS A 139 -10.95 9.77 1.50
C LYS A 139 -11.70 9.32 0.25
N ALA A 140 -11.37 9.90 -0.91
CA ALA A 140 -11.95 9.49 -2.18
C ALA A 140 -11.63 8.01 -2.50
N MET A 141 -10.41 7.56 -2.18
CA MET A 141 -10.03 6.16 -2.31
C MET A 141 -10.84 5.26 -1.37
N LEU A 142 -11.02 5.63 -0.10
CA LEU A 142 -11.85 4.89 0.85
C LEU A 142 -13.32 4.75 0.40
N GLY A 143 -13.83 5.76 -0.31
CA GLY A 143 -15.19 5.77 -0.87
C GLY A 143 -15.34 5.15 -2.25
N SER A 144 -14.24 4.73 -2.89
CA SER A 144 -14.28 4.19 -4.24
C SER A 144 -14.89 2.80 -4.25
N LYS A 145 -15.54 2.47 -5.37
CA LYS A 145 -16.09 1.14 -5.68
C LYS A 145 -15.34 0.45 -6.82
N GLU A 146 -14.39 1.16 -7.42
CA GLU A 146 -13.58 0.70 -8.54
C GLU A 146 -12.10 0.83 -8.16
N PRO A 147 -11.22 -0.03 -8.69
CA PRO A 147 -9.79 0.05 -8.41
C PRO A 147 -9.22 1.44 -8.68
N VAL A 148 -8.48 1.98 -7.72
CA VAL A 148 -7.83 3.28 -7.85
C VAL A 148 -6.40 3.04 -8.33
N LEU A 149 -6.08 3.57 -9.51
CA LEU A 149 -4.72 3.56 -10.06
C LEU A 149 -3.93 4.76 -9.53
N GLY A 150 -2.61 4.61 -9.38
CA GLY A 150 -1.76 5.68 -8.88
C GLY A 150 -1.86 6.99 -9.68
N SER A 151 -2.06 6.90 -11.01
CA SER A 151 -2.24 8.10 -11.84
C SER A 151 -3.60 8.75 -11.59
N GLY A 152 -3.62 9.90 -10.91
CA GLY A 152 -4.83 10.67 -10.64
C GLY A 152 -5.30 10.66 -9.17
N ASN A 153 -4.53 10.06 -8.27
CA ASN A 153 -4.73 10.15 -6.83
C ASN A 153 -3.42 10.61 -6.18
N SER A 154 -3.35 11.86 -5.70
CA SER A 154 -2.09 12.42 -5.23
C SER A 154 -1.56 11.76 -3.95
N PHE A 155 -2.43 11.14 -3.14
CA PHE A 155 -1.99 10.28 -2.05
C PHE A 155 -1.17 9.09 -2.59
N LEU A 156 -1.70 8.36 -3.59
CA LEU A 156 -1.00 7.22 -4.19
C LEU A 156 0.27 7.65 -4.92
N GLU A 157 0.25 8.78 -5.64
CA GLU A 157 1.46 9.31 -6.30
C GLU A 157 2.58 9.61 -5.30
N ALA A 158 2.24 10.15 -4.12
CA ALA A 158 3.20 10.40 -3.06
C ALA A 158 3.62 9.10 -2.35
N PHE A 159 2.68 8.19 -2.12
CA PHE A 159 2.94 6.87 -1.54
C PHE A 159 3.96 6.08 -2.37
N TYR A 160 3.80 6.01 -3.69
CA TYR A 160 4.71 5.29 -4.59
C TYR A 160 6.05 6.00 -4.87
N GLN A 161 6.24 7.20 -4.33
CA GLN A 161 7.55 7.90 -4.35
C GLN A 161 8.38 7.63 -3.09
N TYR A 162 7.79 7.00 -2.09
CA TYR A 162 8.51 6.22 -1.09
C TYR A 162 8.68 4.81 -1.68
#